data_AF-A0A8T3KK69-F1
#
_entry.id   AF-A0A8T3KK69-F1
#
_cell.length_a   1.000
_cell.length_b   1.000
_cell.length_c   1.000
_cell.angle_alpha   90.00
_cell.angle_beta   90.00
_cell.angle_gamma   90.00
#
_symmetry.space_group_name_H-M   'P 1'
#
loop_
_entity.id
_entity.type
_entity.pdbx_description
1 polymer ?
#
loop_
_entity_poly.entity_id
_entity_poly.type
_entity_poly.pdbx_seq_one_letter_code
_entity_poly.pdbx_strand_id
1 'polypeptide(L)'
;MLIEGLCFALVVGKIRGGKFRCLGQVQIHNWWLFLLSFAIEFGALFAVSAGIQIAARYSMYLHILSYLILFIGIMSNREYPSMWVVFLGSFLNFLVITLNGGAMPISIPGLLRAGLENSAQMISAGGYVTHRPLTEATRLPFLADIFVLPAGYPFPKVLSVGDILISIGIFLFVQRAMFLEKRKSESHMIRFKYKSRI
;
A
#
# COMPACT_ATOMS: atom_id res chain seq x y z
N MET A 1 -6.71 3.89 -0.09
CA MET A 1 -5.62 4.47 0.72
C MET A 1 -4.40 4.82 -0.10
N LEU A 2 -3.97 3.98 -1.04
CA LEU A 2 -2.77 4.23 -1.84
C LEU A 2 -2.82 5.56 -2.61
N ILE A 3 -3.92 5.82 -3.33
CA ILE A 3 -4.07 7.05 -4.12
C ILE A 3 -4.17 8.27 -3.20
N GLU A 4 -4.94 8.20 -2.10
CA GLU A 4 -5.05 9.31 -1.16
C GLU A 4 -3.71 9.62 -0.49
N GLY A 5 -2.99 8.59 -0.04
CA GLY A 5 -1.66 8.72 0.56
C GLY A 5 -0.65 9.31 -0.41
N LEU A 6 -0.69 8.90 -1.69
CA LEU A 6 0.15 9.45 -2.75
C LEU A 6 -0.18 10.93 -3.00
N CYS A 7 -1.45 11.28 -3.19
CA CYS A 7 -1.89 12.66 -3.38
C CYS A 7 -1.47 13.54 -2.20
N PHE A 8 -1.73 13.08 -0.97
CA PHE A 8 -1.33 13.77 0.25
C PHE A 8 0.18 13.97 0.31
N ALA A 9 0.97 12.94 -0.01
CA ALA A 9 2.41 13.02 -0.04
C ALA A 9 2.92 14.03 -1.07
N LEU A 10 2.32 14.08 -2.26
CA LEU A 10 2.69 15.05 -3.29
C LEU A 10 2.36 16.49 -2.89
N VAL A 11 1.19 16.73 -2.30
CA VAL A 11 0.77 18.05 -1.81
C VAL A 11 1.70 18.53 -0.70
N VAL A 12 1.92 17.71 0.34
CA VAL A 12 2.83 18.06 1.44
C VAL A 12 4.26 18.25 0.94
N GLY A 13 4.71 17.40 0.01
CA GLY A 13 6.04 17.51 -0.58
C GLY A 13 6.21 18.83 -1.34
N LYS A 14 5.19 19.25 -2.07
CA LYS A 14 5.18 20.53 -2.79
C LYS A 14 5.16 21.73 -1.83
N ILE A 15 4.34 21.71 -0.78
CA ILE A 15 4.28 22.76 0.25
C ILE A 15 5.65 22.93 0.94
N ARG A 16 6.36 21.83 1.18
CA ARG A 16 7.71 21.84 1.76
C ARG A 16 8.81 22.30 0.79
N GLY A 17 8.47 22.70 -0.43
CA GLY A 17 9.41 23.15 -1.46
C GLY A 17 10.04 22.03 -2.30
N GLY A 18 9.49 20.82 -2.25
CA GLY A 18 9.92 19.70 -3.08
C GLY A 18 9.61 19.92 -4.57
N LYS A 19 10.42 19.31 -5.44
CA LYS A 19 10.31 19.47 -6.89
C LYS A 19 9.81 18.18 -7.53
N PHE A 20 8.76 18.25 -8.35
CA PHE A 20 8.25 17.09 -9.11
C PHE A 20 9.29 16.53 -10.08
N ARG A 21 10.17 17.38 -10.62
CA ARG A 21 11.29 16.95 -11.49
C ARG A 21 12.20 15.92 -10.80
N CYS A 22 12.35 15.98 -9.48
CA CYS A 22 13.16 15.04 -8.73
C CYS A 22 12.53 13.64 -8.63
N LEU A 23 11.21 13.51 -8.77
CA LEU A 23 10.55 12.19 -8.82
C LEU A 23 11.03 11.38 -10.03
N GLY A 24 11.24 12.02 -11.18
CA GLY A 24 11.78 11.38 -12.38
C GLY A 24 13.25 10.99 -12.29
N GLN A 25 13.96 11.41 -11.25
CA GLN A 25 15.34 11.01 -10.98
C GLN A 25 15.43 9.75 -10.11
N VAL A 26 14.31 9.30 -9.55
CA VAL A 26 14.26 8.08 -8.76
C VAL A 26 14.38 6.88 -9.69
N GLN A 27 15.36 6.04 -9.44
CA GLN A 27 15.51 4.76 -10.12
C GLN A 27 14.82 3.69 -9.28
N ILE A 28 13.64 3.26 -9.73
CA ILE A 28 12.93 2.11 -9.17
C ILE A 28 13.30 0.89 -9.99
N HIS A 29 14.06 -0.01 -9.38
CA HIS A 29 14.44 -1.28 -10.01
C HIS A 29 13.20 -2.18 -10.15
N ASN A 30 13.06 -2.85 -11.31
CA ASN A 30 11.99 -3.81 -11.57
C ASN A 30 10.57 -3.27 -11.28
N TRP A 31 10.30 -2.00 -11.60
CA TRP A 31 9.01 -1.36 -11.36
C TRP A 31 7.82 -2.12 -11.99
N TRP A 32 8.07 -2.86 -13.08
CA TRP A 32 7.10 -3.70 -13.75
C TRP A 32 6.55 -4.83 -12.88
N LEU A 33 7.27 -5.26 -11.83
CA LEU A 33 6.78 -6.25 -10.86
C LEU A 33 5.57 -5.73 -10.07
N PHE A 34 5.54 -4.44 -9.75
CA PHE A 34 4.37 -3.84 -9.10
C PHE A 34 3.16 -3.91 -10.04
N LEU A 35 3.34 -3.55 -11.31
CA LEU A 35 2.27 -3.66 -12.31
C LEU A 35 1.82 -5.11 -12.50
N LEU A 36 2.74 -6.05 -12.56
CA LEU A 36 2.43 -7.47 -12.72
C LEU A 36 1.63 -8.01 -11.53
N SER A 37 2.04 -7.65 -10.30
CA SER A 37 1.29 -8.00 -9.08
C SER A 37 -0.15 -7.49 -9.14
N PHE A 38 -0.34 -6.20 -9.45
CA PHE A 38 -1.68 -5.63 -9.61
C PHE A 38 -2.46 -6.29 -10.75
N ALA A 39 -1.82 -6.57 -11.89
CA ALA A 39 -2.48 -7.20 -13.03
C ALA A 39 -3.00 -8.61 -12.69
N ILE A 40 -2.22 -9.42 -11.96
CA ILE A 40 -2.64 -10.74 -11.49
C ILE A 40 -3.83 -10.60 -10.52
N GLU A 41 -3.74 -9.67 -9.57
CA GLU A 41 -4.79 -9.43 -8.59
C GLU A 41 -6.10 -8.99 -9.25
N PHE A 42 -6.07 -7.92 -10.05
CA PHE A 42 -7.25 -7.42 -10.74
C PHE A 42 -7.79 -8.42 -11.76
N GLY A 43 -6.91 -9.14 -12.46
CA GLY A 43 -7.31 -10.21 -13.38
C GLY A 43 -8.03 -11.35 -12.67
N ALA A 44 -7.53 -11.78 -11.50
CA ALA A 44 -8.19 -12.79 -10.68
C ALA A 44 -9.57 -12.30 -10.22
N LEU A 45 -9.67 -11.07 -9.70
CA LEU A 45 -10.94 -10.49 -9.25
C LEU A 45 -11.96 -10.35 -10.36
N PHE A 46 -11.52 -9.87 -11.53
CA PHE A 46 -12.38 -9.74 -12.70
C PHE A 46 -12.88 -11.11 -13.16
N ALA A 47 -12.00 -12.12 -13.23
CA ALA A 47 -12.37 -13.47 -13.61
C ALA A 47 -13.37 -14.12 -12.64
N VAL A 48 -13.20 -13.92 -11.32
CA VAL A 48 -14.17 -14.40 -10.34
C VAL A 48 -15.51 -13.67 -10.48
N SER A 49 -15.49 -12.36 -10.66
CA SER A 49 -16.69 -11.55 -10.84
C SER A 49 -17.45 -11.90 -12.13
N ALA A 50 -16.74 -12.36 -13.17
CA ALA A 50 -17.30 -12.88 -14.41
C ALA A 50 -17.86 -14.31 -14.29
N GLY A 51 -17.80 -14.93 -13.10
CA GLY A 51 -18.33 -16.29 -12.86
C GLY A 51 -17.39 -17.42 -13.29
N ILE A 52 -16.11 -17.14 -13.56
CA ILE A 52 -15.14 -18.17 -13.95
C ILE A 52 -14.78 -19.03 -12.73
N GLN A 53 -15.36 -20.23 -12.67
CA GLN A 53 -15.21 -21.18 -11.55
C GLN A 53 -13.74 -21.53 -11.23
N ILE A 54 -12.89 -21.65 -12.26
CA ILE A 54 -11.48 -21.96 -12.05
C ILE A 54 -10.74 -20.83 -11.34
N ALA A 55 -11.08 -19.58 -11.65
CA ALA A 55 -10.52 -18.41 -10.98
C ALA A 55 -10.96 -18.34 -9.52
N ALA A 56 -12.21 -18.69 -9.22
CA ALA A 56 -12.70 -18.76 -7.84
C ALA A 56 -11.95 -19.81 -7.03
N ARG A 57 -11.75 -21.00 -7.61
CA ARG A 57 -11.01 -22.11 -6.98
C ARG A 57 -9.55 -21.76 -6.68
N TYR A 58 -8.88 -21.02 -7.57
CA TYR A 58 -7.47 -20.66 -7.42
C TYR A 58 -7.24 -19.23 -6.90
N SER A 59 -8.30 -18.51 -6.52
CA SER A 59 -8.25 -17.11 -6.09
C SER A 59 -7.21 -16.86 -4.99
N MET A 60 -7.22 -17.70 -3.94
CA MET A 60 -6.24 -17.61 -2.84
C MET A 60 -4.80 -17.79 -3.33
N TYR A 61 -4.54 -18.73 -4.24
CA TYR A 61 -3.19 -18.98 -4.76
C TYR A 61 -2.71 -17.82 -5.65
N LEU A 62 -3.61 -17.26 -6.47
CA LEU A 62 -3.32 -16.08 -7.30
C LEU A 62 -3.05 -14.85 -6.42
N HIS A 63 -3.80 -14.70 -5.33
CA HIS A 63 -3.59 -13.65 -4.35
C HIS A 63 -2.25 -13.79 -3.62
N ILE A 64 -1.88 -15.01 -3.21
CA ILE A 64 -0.56 -15.26 -2.62
C ILE A 64 0.54 -14.96 -3.64
N LEU A 65 0.38 -15.40 -4.88
CA LEU A 65 1.33 -15.14 -5.96
C LEU A 65 1.49 -13.64 -6.23
N SER A 66 0.40 -12.87 -6.25
CA SER A 66 0.44 -11.41 -6.44
C SER A 66 1.24 -10.73 -5.32
N TYR A 67 1.08 -11.16 -4.06
CA TYR A 67 1.87 -10.69 -2.92
C TYR A 67 3.34 -11.09 -3.00
N LEU A 68 3.67 -12.32 -3.41
CA LEU A 68 5.07 -12.74 -3.58
C LEU A 68 5.78 -11.89 -4.63
N ILE A 69 5.13 -11.63 -5.76
CA ILE A 69 5.66 -10.75 -6.82
C ILE A 69 5.82 -9.32 -6.29
N LEU A 70 4.85 -8.82 -5.54
CA LEU A 70 4.94 -7.52 -4.86
C LEU A 70 6.16 -7.46 -3.95
N PHE A 71 6.38 -8.48 -3.11
CA PHE A 71 7.53 -8.54 -2.21
C PHE A 71 8.86 -8.57 -2.96
N ILE A 72 8.97 -9.29 -4.08
CA ILE A 72 10.17 -9.26 -4.93
C ILE A 72 10.40 -7.83 -5.47
N GLY A 73 9.35 -7.13 -5.90
CA GLY A 73 9.43 -5.73 -6.32
C GLY A 73 9.92 -4.81 -5.21
N ILE A 74 9.38 -4.95 -3.99
CA ILE A 74 9.80 -4.16 -2.83
C ILE A 74 11.26 -4.46 -2.45
N MET A 75 11.64 -5.74 -2.40
CA MET A 75 12.99 -6.16 -2.04
C MET A 75 14.04 -5.77 -3.08
N SER A 76 13.67 -5.69 -4.36
CA SER A 76 14.52 -5.12 -5.43
C SER A 76 14.86 -3.65 -5.16
N ASN A 77 14.12 -2.97 -4.28
CA ASN A 77 14.25 -1.55 -3.95
C ASN A 77 14.60 -1.33 -2.46
N ARG A 78 15.20 -2.32 -1.78
CA ARG A 78 15.55 -2.28 -0.35
C ARG A 78 16.51 -1.15 0.06
N GLU A 79 17.18 -0.53 -0.89
CA GLU A 79 18.06 0.63 -0.68
C GLU A 79 17.31 1.86 -0.16
N TYR A 80 16.00 1.94 -0.45
CA TYR A 80 15.12 2.97 0.08
C TYR A 80 14.55 2.51 1.44
N PRO A 81 14.89 3.15 2.57
CA PRO A 81 14.36 2.77 3.89
C PRO A 81 12.83 2.76 3.97
N SER A 82 12.18 3.62 3.18
CA SER A 82 10.73 3.66 3.05
C SER A 82 10.13 2.35 2.51
N MET A 83 10.87 1.60 1.69
CA MET A 83 10.42 0.31 1.16
C MET A 83 10.30 -0.75 2.24
N TRP A 84 11.09 -0.68 3.33
CA TRP A 84 10.93 -1.57 4.48
C TRP A 84 9.63 -1.33 5.24
N VAL A 85 9.17 -0.06 5.32
CA VAL A 85 7.89 0.28 5.94
C VAL A 85 6.73 -0.24 5.09
N VAL A 86 6.80 -0.07 3.76
CA VAL A 86 5.83 -0.64 2.82
C VAL A 86 5.82 -2.17 2.91
N PHE A 87 6.99 -2.80 2.96
CA PHE A 87 7.12 -4.24 3.13
C PHE A 87 6.45 -4.72 4.41
N LEU A 88 6.74 -4.08 5.55
CA LEU A 88 6.16 -4.48 6.82
C LEU A 88 4.64 -4.37 6.81
N GLY A 89 4.09 -3.25 6.31
CA GLY A 89 2.64 -3.06 6.21
C GLY A 89 1.96 -4.10 5.30
N SER A 90 2.53 -4.33 4.11
CA SER A 90 2.02 -5.34 3.17
C SER A 90 2.18 -6.77 3.68
N PHE A 91 3.25 -7.07 4.42
CA PHE A 91 3.48 -8.36 5.04
C PHE A 91 2.47 -8.66 6.16
N LEU A 92 2.12 -7.65 6.98
CA LEU A 92 1.07 -7.81 7.99
C LEU A 92 -0.29 -8.11 7.33
N ASN A 93 -0.66 -7.38 6.27
CA ASN A 93 -1.88 -7.66 5.52
C ASN A 93 -1.85 -9.08 4.93
N PHE A 94 -0.73 -9.47 4.31
CA PHE A 94 -0.54 -10.82 3.77
C PHE A 94 -0.73 -11.92 4.83
N LEU A 95 -0.15 -11.75 6.02
CA LEU A 95 -0.31 -12.70 7.12
C LEU A 95 -1.76 -12.81 7.56
N VAL A 96 -2.46 -11.68 7.73
CA VAL A 96 -3.87 -11.69 8.09
C VAL A 96 -4.66 -12.43 7.01
N ILE A 97 -4.53 -12.05 5.75
CA ILE A 97 -5.30 -12.63 4.64
C ILE A 97 -5.06 -14.14 4.52
N THR A 98 -3.80 -14.58 4.54
CA THR A 98 -3.45 -16.01 4.40
C THR A 98 -3.95 -16.87 5.55
N LEU A 99 -3.83 -16.40 6.79
CA LEU A 99 -4.33 -17.10 7.97
C LEU A 99 -5.86 -17.12 8.05
N ASN A 100 -6.51 -16.24 7.28
CA ASN A 100 -7.94 -16.05 7.24
C ASN A 100 -8.56 -16.55 5.92
N GLY A 101 -7.97 -17.56 5.29
CA GLY A 101 -8.59 -18.25 4.14
C GLY A 101 -8.57 -17.45 2.84
N GLY A 102 -7.67 -16.49 2.69
CA GLY A 102 -7.49 -15.73 1.46
C GLY A 102 -8.34 -14.47 1.35
N ALA A 103 -9.05 -14.07 2.40
CA ALA A 103 -9.82 -12.83 2.43
C ALA A 103 -9.53 -12.01 3.70
N MET A 104 -9.50 -10.68 3.54
CA MET A 104 -9.28 -9.73 4.61
C MET A 104 -10.51 -9.66 5.51
N PRO A 105 -10.38 -9.96 6.81
CA PRO A 105 -11.47 -9.76 7.76
C PRO A 105 -11.74 -8.26 7.94
N ILE A 106 -13.01 -7.87 7.97
CA ILE A 106 -13.42 -6.47 8.11
C ILE A 106 -14.57 -6.29 9.11
N SER A 107 -14.48 -5.23 9.90
CA SER A 107 -15.47 -4.88 10.91
C SER A 107 -16.78 -4.40 10.26
N ILE A 108 -17.82 -5.24 10.32
CA ILE A 108 -19.17 -4.88 9.85
C ILE A 108 -19.74 -3.64 10.59
N PRO A 109 -19.64 -3.54 11.94
CA PRO A 109 -20.03 -2.31 12.63
C PRO A 109 -19.21 -1.09 12.18
N GLY A 110 -17.94 -1.31 11.81
CA GLY A 110 -17.08 -0.27 11.26
C GLY A 110 -17.57 0.25 9.90
N LEU A 111 -17.97 -0.65 9.00
CA LEU A 111 -18.55 -0.29 7.71
C LEU A 111 -19.85 0.51 7.86
N LEU A 112 -20.72 0.12 8.80
CA LEU A 112 -21.95 0.85 9.09
C LEU A 112 -21.65 2.29 9.59
N ARG A 113 -20.68 2.45 10.50
CA ARG A 113 -20.23 3.77 10.96
C ARG A 113 -19.58 4.62 9.86
N ALA A 114 -18.99 3.97 8.86
CA ALA A 114 -18.47 4.64 7.66
C ALA A 114 -19.57 5.03 6.66
N GLY A 115 -20.85 4.67 6.90
CA GLY A 115 -21.94 4.89 5.95
C GLY A 115 -21.92 3.93 4.76
N LEU A 116 -21.21 2.80 4.87
CA LEU A 116 -21.03 1.80 3.80
C LEU A 116 -21.97 0.61 3.99
N GLU A 117 -23.27 0.88 4.08
CA GLU A 117 -24.31 -0.12 4.36
C GLU A 117 -24.40 -1.20 3.26
N ASN A 118 -24.34 -0.80 1.99
CA ASN A 118 -24.35 -1.74 0.87
C ASN A 118 -23.15 -2.71 0.93
N SER A 119 -21.97 -2.19 1.23
CA SER A 119 -20.76 -3.03 1.39
C SER A 119 -20.90 -3.96 2.58
N ALA A 120 -21.43 -3.49 3.72
CA ALA A 120 -21.69 -4.31 4.90
C ALA A 120 -22.64 -5.49 4.58
N GLN A 121 -23.73 -5.23 3.84
CA GLN A 121 -24.68 -6.26 3.44
C GLN A 121 -24.05 -7.29 2.48
N MET A 122 -23.38 -6.81 1.43
CA MET A 122 -22.73 -7.68 0.45
C MET A 122 -21.63 -8.56 1.05
N ILE A 123 -20.80 -8.01 1.95
CA ILE A 123 -19.74 -8.78 2.63
C ILE A 123 -20.37 -9.83 3.56
N SER A 124 -21.44 -9.46 4.28
CA SER A 124 -22.16 -10.40 5.15
C SER A 124 -22.82 -11.53 4.36
N ALA A 125 -23.26 -11.26 3.13
CA ALA A 125 -23.83 -12.25 2.21
C ALA A 125 -22.76 -13.10 1.47
N GLY A 126 -21.47 -12.86 1.70
CA GLY A 126 -20.38 -13.56 0.99
C GLY A 126 -20.19 -13.11 -0.46
N GLY A 127 -20.71 -11.94 -0.83
CA GLY A 127 -20.61 -11.38 -2.19
C GLY A 127 -19.24 -10.79 -2.54
N TYR A 128 -18.32 -10.68 -1.58
CA TYR A 128 -16.95 -10.24 -1.80
C TYR A 128 -15.96 -11.38 -1.61
N VAL A 129 -15.07 -11.53 -2.59
CA VAL A 129 -14.01 -12.55 -2.58
C VAL A 129 -12.81 -12.10 -1.74
N THR A 130 -12.57 -10.79 -1.68
CA THR A 130 -11.40 -10.20 -1.01
C THR A 130 -11.64 -9.86 0.45
N HIS A 131 -12.90 -9.75 0.87
CA HIS A 131 -13.27 -9.32 2.22
C HIS A 131 -14.26 -10.29 2.83
N ARG A 132 -14.16 -10.50 4.14
CA ARG A 132 -15.09 -11.32 4.91
C ARG A 132 -15.42 -10.68 6.25
N PRO A 133 -16.58 -10.98 6.85
CA PRO A 133 -16.92 -10.45 8.17
C PRO A 133 -15.85 -10.82 9.22
N LEU A 134 -15.47 -9.85 10.04
CA LEU A 134 -14.68 -10.10 11.24
C LEU A 134 -15.53 -10.82 12.29
N THR A 135 -15.08 -11.99 12.70
CA THR A 135 -15.75 -12.89 13.66
C THR A 135 -14.79 -13.34 14.76
N GLU A 136 -15.30 -14.02 15.79
CA GLU A 136 -14.48 -14.58 16.89
C GLU A 136 -13.44 -15.62 16.40
N ALA A 137 -13.70 -16.29 15.27
CA ALA A 137 -12.76 -17.23 14.67
C ALA A 137 -11.62 -16.56 13.88
N THR A 138 -11.63 -15.23 13.78
CA THR A 138 -10.63 -14.46 13.02
C THR A 138 -9.27 -14.58 13.67
N ARG A 139 -8.25 -14.94 12.88
CA ARG A 139 -6.86 -14.93 13.33
C ARG A 139 -6.28 -13.52 13.16
N LEU A 140 -5.55 -13.03 14.16
CA LEU A 140 -4.96 -11.68 14.16
C LEU A 140 -6.00 -10.55 13.96
N PRO A 141 -7.11 -10.51 14.72
CA PRO A 141 -8.20 -9.56 14.49
C PRO A 141 -7.78 -8.09 14.69
N PHE A 142 -6.73 -7.82 15.47
CA PHE A 142 -6.20 -6.48 15.69
C PHE A 142 -5.45 -5.90 14.48
N LEU A 143 -5.06 -6.74 13.51
CA LEU A 143 -4.43 -6.34 12.26
C LEU A 143 -5.41 -6.31 11.08
N ALA A 144 -6.65 -6.71 11.31
CA ALA A 144 -7.70 -6.71 10.32
C ALA A 144 -8.21 -5.28 10.03
N ASP A 145 -9.20 -5.15 9.14
CA ASP A 145 -9.79 -3.84 8.84
C ASP A 145 -10.74 -3.45 9.99
N ILE A 146 -10.20 -2.65 10.93
CA ILE A 146 -10.90 -2.21 12.13
C ILE A 146 -10.92 -0.68 12.32
N PHE A 147 -10.02 0.05 11.66
CA PHE A 147 -9.92 1.52 11.81
C PHE A 147 -10.92 2.22 10.90
N VAL A 148 -11.92 2.85 11.51
CA VAL A 148 -13.03 3.47 10.77
C VAL A 148 -12.69 4.91 10.39
N LEU A 149 -12.74 5.21 9.10
CA LEU A 149 -12.89 6.57 8.59
C LEU A 149 -14.39 6.83 8.39
N PRO A 150 -14.99 7.71 9.21
CA PRO A 150 -16.44 7.89 9.25
C PRO A 150 -16.99 8.58 8.00
N ALA A 151 -18.31 8.54 7.83
CA ALA A 151 -19.02 9.10 6.67
C ALA A 151 -18.73 10.59 6.39
N GLY A 152 -18.35 11.37 7.41
CA GLY A 152 -17.97 12.78 7.25
C GLY A 152 -16.59 13.01 6.60
N TYR A 153 -15.80 11.95 6.39
CA TYR A 153 -14.54 12.02 5.66
C TYR A 153 -14.80 11.86 4.15
N PRO A 154 -14.11 12.59 3.25
CA PRO A 154 -14.38 12.52 1.80
C PRO A 154 -14.29 11.12 1.18
N PHE A 155 -13.58 10.20 1.82
CA PHE A 155 -13.43 8.81 1.38
C PHE A 155 -13.65 7.83 2.55
N PRO A 156 -14.91 7.63 3.01
CA PRO A 156 -15.21 6.73 4.12
C PRO A 156 -14.76 5.31 3.80
N LYS A 157 -14.16 4.62 4.79
CA LYS A 157 -13.72 3.23 4.68
C LYS A 157 -13.25 2.69 6.02
N VAL A 158 -12.97 1.40 6.06
CA VAL A 158 -12.30 0.75 7.19
C VAL A 158 -10.90 0.33 6.76
N LEU A 159 -9.91 0.55 7.62
CA LEU A 159 -8.50 0.35 7.33
C LEU A 159 -7.87 -0.67 8.27
N SER A 160 -6.82 -1.32 7.79
CA SER A 160 -5.92 -2.12 8.62
C SER A 160 -4.73 -1.31 9.15
N VAL A 161 -4.01 -1.90 10.11
CA VAL A 161 -2.69 -1.40 10.53
C VAL A 161 -1.71 -1.44 9.35
N GLY A 162 -1.79 -2.47 8.50
CA GLY A 162 -0.93 -2.61 7.33
C GLY A 162 -1.13 -1.48 6.33
N ASP A 163 -2.37 -1.06 6.08
CA ASP A 163 -2.69 0.05 5.17
C ASP A 163 -2.10 1.37 5.64
N ILE A 164 -2.12 1.62 6.96
CA ILE A 164 -1.50 2.80 7.57
C ILE A 164 0.01 2.77 7.35
N LEU A 165 0.67 1.64 7.60
CA LEU A 165 2.11 1.49 7.38
C LEU A 165 2.49 1.65 5.91
N ILE A 166 1.73 1.04 4.99
CA ILE A 166 1.93 1.21 3.55
C ILE A 166 1.81 2.69 3.15
N SER A 167 0.77 3.37 3.66
CA SER A 167 0.55 4.80 3.40
C SER A 167 1.69 5.66 3.91
N ILE A 168 2.21 5.38 5.12
CA ILE A 168 3.38 6.05 5.69
C ILE A 168 4.63 5.78 4.84
N GLY A 169 4.85 4.53 4.44
CA GLY A 169 6.00 4.15 3.62
C GLY A 169 6.01 4.87 2.26
N ILE A 170 4.85 4.93 1.60
CA ILE A 170 4.67 5.69 0.34
C ILE A 170 4.91 7.18 0.58
N PHE A 171 4.35 7.73 1.65
CA PHE A 171 4.56 9.12 2.01
C PHE A 171 6.05 9.44 2.17
N LEU A 172 6.77 8.65 2.97
CA LEU A 172 8.20 8.83 3.19
C LEU A 172 9.02 8.69 1.90
N PHE A 173 8.66 7.73 1.04
CA PHE A 173 9.31 7.54 -0.26
C PHE A 173 9.16 8.78 -1.15
N VAL A 174 7.93 9.27 -1.33
CA VAL A 174 7.62 10.45 -2.15
C VAL A 174 8.29 11.70 -1.59
N GLN A 175 8.24 11.90 -0.26
CA GLN A 175 8.93 13.01 0.38
C GLN A 175 10.43 12.96 0.06
N ARG A 176 11.10 11.83 0.29
CA ARG A 176 12.53 11.69 0.00
C ARG A 176 12.83 11.94 -1.47
N ALA A 177 12.02 11.40 -2.38
CA ALA A 177 12.17 11.54 -3.81
C ALA A 177 12.07 13.01 -4.28
N MET A 178 11.15 13.80 -3.72
CA MET A 178 10.97 15.21 -4.09
C MET A 178 12.12 16.14 -3.65
N PHE A 179 13.03 15.67 -2.78
CA PHE A 179 14.16 16.45 -2.25
C PHE A 179 15.54 15.92 -2.68
N LEU A 180 15.62 14.99 -3.64
CA LEU A 180 16.88 14.36 -4.07
C LEU A 180 17.96 15.35 -4.58
N GLU A 181 17.56 16.44 -5.23
CA GLU A 181 18.48 17.44 -5.78
C GLU A 181 19.25 18.21 -4.69
N LYS A 182 18.64 18.42 -3.52
CA LYS A 182 19.24 19.17 -2.41
C LYS A 182 20.43 18.42 -1.79
N ARG A 183 20.36 17.08 -1.71
CA ARG A 183 21.41 16.26 -1.09
C ARG A 183 22.68 16.10 -1.95
N LYS A 184 22.56 16.04 -3.29
CA LYS A 184 23.73 16.01 -4.19
C LYS A 184 24.53 17.32 -4.16
N SER A 185 23.86 18.46 -3.98
CA SER A 185 24.50 19.78 -3.89
C SER A 185 25.26 20.00 -2.58
N GLU A 186 24.76 19.46 -1.46
CA GLU A 186 25.40 19.63 -0.14
C GLU A 186 26.61 18.71 0.06
N SER A 187 26.64 17.55 -0.60
CA SER A 187 27.74 16.58 -0.47
C SER A 187 28.97 16.88 -1.35
N HIS A 188 28.95 17.94 -2.17
CA HIS A 188 30.07 18.37 -3.03
C HIS A 188 30.78 19.66 -2.59
N MET A 189 30.50 20.20 -1.40
CA MET A 189 31.22 21.37 -0.88
C MET A 189 32.12 21.03 0.30
N ILE A 190 33.27 20.43 0.00
CA ILE A 190 34.50 20.75 0.75
C ILE A 190 35.43 21.47 -0.22
N ARG A 191 35.22 22.78 -0.40
CA ARG A 191 36.18 23.64 -1.09
C ARG A 191 37.31 23.96 -0.11
N PHE A 192 38.40 23.19 -0.15
CA PHE A 192 39.66 23.66 0.42
C PHE A 192 40.15 24.85 -0.41
N LYS A 193 39.97 26.07 0.12
CA LYS A 193 40.69 27.24 -0.37
C LYS A 193 42.14 27.13 0.10
N TYR A 194 43.01 26.58 -0.73
CA TYR A 194 44.45 26.73 -0.51
C TYR A 194 44.83 28.16 -0.90
N LYS A 195 45.12 29.00 0.09
CA LYS A 195 45.64 30.36 -0.10
C LYS A 195 47.16 30.21 -0.17
N SER A 196 47.74 30.08 -1.38
CA SER A 196 49.19 30.20 -1.52
C SER A 196 49.57 31.64 -1.18
N ARG A 197 50.22 31.83 -0.03
CA ARG A 197 50.98 33.04 0.23
C ARG A 197 52.24 32.97 -0.65
N ILE A 198 52.49 34.11 -1.28
CA ILE A 198 53.63 34.49 -2.12
C ILE A 198 54.94 34.02 -1.51
#